data_AF-A0AAU4F2W0-F1
#
_entry.id   AF-A0AAU4F2W0-F1
#
_cell.length_a   1.000
_cell.length_b   1.000
_cell.length_c   1.000
_cell.angle_alpha   90.00
_cell.angle_beta   90.00
_cell.angle_gamma   90.00
#
_symmetry.space_group_name_H-M   'P 1'
#
loop_
_entity.id
_entity.type
_entity.pdbx_description
1 polymer ?
#
loop_
_entity_poly.entity_id
_entity_poly.type
_entity_poly.pdbx_seq_one_letter_code
_entity_poly.pdbx_strand_id
1 'polypeptide(L)' 'MSDETRCVRFFGGPLDGRVQELGETEPVPGAVIKHIHLHDGPKIETRYELGLTEDGWEYRVAASSRSEAEPDGIRES' A
#
# COMPACT_ATOMS: atom_id res chain seq x y z
N MET A 1 6.06 5.24 -27.52
CA MET A 1 5.21 4.06 -27.25
C MET A 1 4.62 4.27 -25.87
N SER A 2 3.30 4.18 -25.76
CA SER A 2 2.51 4.74 -24.67
C SER A 2 2.76 4.03 -23.34
N ASP A 3 3.13 4.80 -22.33
CA ASP A 3 3.33 4.35 -20.94
C ASP A 3 2.01 4.12 -20.19
N GLU A 4 0.88 4.42 -20.84
CA GLU A 4 -0.47 4.53 -20.26
C GLU A 4 -1.06 3.19 -19.76
N THR A 5 -0.42 2.05 -20.06
CA THR A 5 -0.87 0.71 -19.62
C THR A 5 -0.13 0.15 -18.40
N ARG A 6 0.80 0.90 -17.80
CA ARG A 6 1.60 0.44 -16.64
C ARG A 6 1.09 0.99 -15.31
N CYS A 7 -0.17 1.40 -15.22
CA CYS A 7 -0.74 1.88 -13.98
C CYS A 7 -1.16 0.71 -13.06
N VAL A 8 -0.94 0.88 -11.76
CA VAL A 8 -1.37 -0.02 -10.69
C VAL A 8 -2.26 0.73 -9.72
N ARG A 9 -3.37 0.10 -9.29
CA ARG A 9 -4.31 0.69 -8.33
C ARG A 9 -4.17 0.07 -6.94
N PHE A 10 -4.22 0.90 -5.92
CA PHE A 10 -4.16 0.48 -4.52
C PHE A 10 -5.55 0.17 -3.97
N PHE A 11 -5.65 -0.92 -3.21
CA PHE A 11 -6.86 -1.38 -2.54
C PHE A 11 -6.57 -1.70 -1.06
N GLY A 12 -7.31 -1.03 -0.17
CA GLY A 12 -7.14 -1.07 1.27
C GLY A 12 -6.08 -0.10 1.81
N GLY A 13 -6.09 0.10 3.12
CA GLY A 13 -5.07 0.90 3.82
C GLY A 13 -5.08 2.39 3.46
N PRO A 14 -4.02 3.14 3.80
CA PRO A 14 -3.95 4.59 3.61
C PRO A 14 -3.79 5.05 2.15
N LEU A 15 -3.53 4.14 1.22
CA LEU A 15 -3.38 4.45 -0.20
C LEU A 15 -4.57 4.00 -1.06
N ASP A 16 -5.63 3.46 -0.45
CA ASP A 16 -6.82 2.99 -1.16
C ASP A 16 -7.33 3.99 -2.22
N GLY A 17 -7.62 3.48 -3.41
CA GLY A 17 -8.11 4.25 -4.54
C GLY A 17 -7.06 5.03 -5.32
N ARG A 18 -5.81 5.12 -4.83
CA ARG A 18 -4.71 5.75 -5.56
C ARG A 18 -4.26 4.89 -6.74
N VAL A 19 -3.75 5.55 -7.77
CA VAL A 19 -3.13 4.94 -8.95
C VAL A 19 -1.67 5.40 -9.01
N GLN A 20 -0.76 4.49 -9.32
CA GLN A 20 0.66 4.76 -9.49
C GLN A 20 1.16 4.13 -10.79
N GLU A 21 2.14 4.74 -11.43
CA GLU A 21 2.83 4.15 -12.58
C GLU A 21 3.86 3.12 -12.09
N LEU A 22 3.79 1.92 -12.64
CA LEU A 22 4.84 0.91 -12.50
C LEU A 22 6.04 1.39 -13.32
N GLY A 23 7.17 1.57 -12.65
CA GLY A 23 8.39 2.07 -13.29
C GLY A 23 8.96 1.11 -14.35
N GLU A 24 10.23 1.33 -14.68
CA GLU A 24 10.94 0.52 -15.70
C GLU A 24 11.12 -0.95 -15.29
N THR A 25 10.95 -1.26 -14.01
CA THR A 25 11.04 -2.64 -13.48
C THR A 25 9.80 -3.45 -13.86
N GLU A 26 10.03 -4.65 -14.37
CA GLU A 26 8.93 -5.57 -14.70
C GLU A 26 8.13 -5.95 -13.44
N PRO A 27 6.81 -5.68 -13.39
CA PRO A 27 5.97 -6.05 -12.27
C PRO A 27 5.90 -7.58 -12.11
N VAL A 28 6.19 -8.06 -10.90
CA VAL A 28 6.15 -9.49 -10.57
C VAL A 28 4.93 -9.76 -9.68
N PRO A 29 4.00 -10.65 -10.07
CA PRO A 29 2.90 -11.06 -9.20
C PRO A 29 3.42 -11.65 -7.89
N GLY A 30 2.83 -11.23 -6.77
CA GLY A 30 3.29 -11.57 -5.42
C GLY A 30 4.43 -10.69 -4.89
N ALA A 31 4.92 -9.71 -5.67
CA ALA A 31 5.87 -8.73 -5.14
C ALA A 31 5.21 -7.89 -4.05
N VAL A 32 5.89 -7.77 -2.90
CA VAL A 32 5.39 -6.98 -1.76
C VAL A 32 6.17 -5.69 -1.65
N ILE A 33 5.45 -4.57 -1.67
CA ILE A 33 6.02 -3.25 -1.37
C ILE A 33 5.62 -2.80 0.03
N LYS A 34 6.48 -1.97 0.62
CA LYS A 34 6.27 -1.39 1.93
C LYS A 34 6.11 0.11 1.79
N HIS A 35 4.94 0.63 2.12
CA HIS A 35 4.72 2.05 2.24
C HIS A 35 4.86 2.48 3.70
N ILE A 36 5.71 3.47 3.91
CA ILE A 36 5.96 4.07 5.21
C ILE A 36 5.27 5.43 5.24
N HIS A 37 4.33 5.60 6.15
CA HIS A 37 3.73 6.89 6.44
C HIS A 37 4.45 7.53 7.63
N LEU A 38 5.12 8.65 7.39
CA LEU A 38 5.75 9.47 8.41
C LEU A 38 4.77 10.56 8.83
N HIS A 39 4.18 10.42 10.01
CA HIS A 39 3.48 11.50 10.70
C HIS A 39 4.40 12.10 11.77
N ASP A 40 3.99 13.20 12.42
CA ASP A 40 4.60 13.76 13.64
C ASP A 40 4.37 12.83 14.88
N GLY A 41 4.38 11.52 14.66
CA GLY A 41 4.01 10.46 15.59
C GLY A 41 4.61 9.10 15.16
N PRO A 42 4.18 7.97 15.73
CA PRO A 42 4.76 6.67 15.40
C PRO A 42 4.63 6.35 13.92
N LYS A 43 5.74 5.90 13.32
CA LYS A 43 5.83 5.51 11.92
C LYS A 43 4.86 4.36 11.62
N ILE A 44 3.94 4.57 10.69
CA ILE A 44 2.99 3.54 10.26
C ILE A 44 3.54 2.85 9.00
N GLU A 45 3.61 1.53 9.05
CA GLU A 45 4.00 0.70 7.92
C GLU A 45 2.77 -0.01 7.35
N THR A 46 2.57 0.09 6.04
CA THR A 46 1.58 -0.72 5.32
C THR A 46 2.25 -1.51 4.23
N ARG A 47 1.93 -2.81 4.15
CA ARG A 47 2.43 -3.70 3.11
C ARG A 47 1.37 -3.93 2.07
N TYR A 48 1.76 -3.86 0.81
CA TYR A 48 0.88 -4.12 -0.32
C TYR A 48 1.49 -5.21 -1.18
N GLU A 49 0.70 -6.21 -1.53
CA GLU A 49 1.06 -7.27 -2.46
C GLU A 49 0.54 -6.94 -3.85
N LEU A 50 1.40 -7.09 -4.85
CA LEU A 50 1.08 -6.88 -6.25
C LEU A 50 0.36 -8.11 -6.81
N GLY A 51 -0.83 -7.91 -7.34
CA GLY A 51 -1.58 -8.90 -8.11
C GLY A 51 -1.81 -8.43 -9.54
N LEU A 52 -1.94 -9.39 -10.45
CA LEU A 52 -2.45 -9.16 -11.79
C LEU A 52 -3.88 -9.70 -11.86
N THR A 53 -4.81 -8.86 -12.28
CA THR A 53 -6.25 -9.16 -12.41
C THR A 53 -6.72 -8.97 -13.85
N GLU A 54 -7.99 -9.24 -14.11
CA GLU A 54 -8.63 -9.01 -15.42
C GLU A 54 -8.64 -7.52 -15.80
N ASP A 55 -8.70 -6.62 -14.82
CA ASP A 55 -8.67 -5.17 -14.99
C ASP A 55 -7.24 -4.57 -15.00
N GLY A 56 -6.21 -5.40 -14.77
CA GLY A 56 -4.80 -5.00 -14.77
C GLY A 56 -4.11 -5.18 -13.42
N TRP A 57 -3.08 -4.37 -13.17
CA TRP A 57 -2.25 -4.48 -11.97
C TRP A 57 -2.92 -3.84 -10.76
N GLU A 58 -2.89 -4.55 -9.63
CA GLU A 58 -3.47 -4.07 -8.37
C GLU A 58 -2.53 -4.32 -7.19
N TYR A 59 -2.42 -3.34 -6.30
CA TYR A 59 -1.77 -3.47 -5.00
C TYR A 59 -2.83 -3.66 -3.92
N ARG A 60 -2.88 -4.84 -3.30
CA ARG A 60 -3.82 -5.12 -2.19
C ARG A 60 -3.07 -5.14 -0.86
N VAL A 61 -3.67 -4.60 0.20
CA VAL A 61 -3.07 -4.67 1.54
C VAL A 61 -2.82 -6.13 1.90
N ALA A 62 -1.55 -6.48 2.07
CA ALA A 62 -1.17 -7.77 2.58
C ALA A 62 -1.61 -7.84 4.05
N ALA A 63 -2.24 -8.94 4.46
CA ALA A 63 -2.64 -9.18 5.84
C ALA A 63 -1.40 -9.41 6.73
N SER A 64 -0.54 -8.41 6.87
CA SER A 64 0.49 -8.36 7.90
C SER A 64 -0.11 -7.65 9.10
N SER A 65 -0.46 -8.47 10.09
CA SER A 65 -0.72 -8.13 11.49
C SER A 65 -0.71 -6.62 11.78
N ARG A 66 -1.92 -6.05 11.76
CA ARG A 66 -2.35 -4.90 12.56
C ARG A 66 -1.19 -4.29 13.35
N SER A 67 -0.55 -3.27 12.80
CA SER A 67 0.20 -2.35 13.66
C SER A 67 -0.87 -1.68 14.51
N GLU A 68 -1.12 -2.24 15.69
CA GLU A 68 -1.88 -1.61 16.75
C GLU A 68 -1.22 -0.26 17.02
N ALA A 69 -1.77 0.79 16.41
CA ALA A 69 -1.68 2.10 16.98
C ALA A 69 -2.51 2.01 18.26
N GLU A 70 -1.86 1.65 19.38
CA GLU A 70 -2.45 1.76 20.70
C GLU A 70 -2.88 3.23 20.89
N PRO A 71 -4.18 3.54 20.97
CA PRO A 71 -4.62 4.84 21.41
C PRO A 71 -4.85 4.73 22.92
N ASP A 72 -3.79 4.77 23.72
CA ASP A 72 -3.96 4.99 25.17
C ASP A 72 -3.35 6.34 25.54
N GLY A 73 -4.05 7.38 25.06
CA GLY A 73 -3.99 8.70 25.64
C GLY A 73 -5.29 8.96 26.39
N ILE A 74 -5.13 9.32 27.67
CA ILE A 74 -6.07 10.04 28.55
C ILE A 74 -6.87 9.18 29.54
N ARG A 75 -6.30 9.04 30.75
CA ARG A 75 -7.10 9.19 31.98
C ARG A 75 -6.35 10.05 32.98
N GLU A 76 -6.66 11.35 32.96
CA GLU A 76 -6.29 12.27 34.04
C GLU A 76 -7.02 11.84 35.33
N SER A 77 -6.34 11.95 36.49
CA SER A 77 -6.90 11.73 37.83
C SER A 77 -6.29 12.70 38.82
#